data_AF-A0A2P4SMF9-F1
#
_entry.id   AF-A0A2P4SMF9-F1
#
_cell.length_a   1.000
_cell.length_b   1.000
_cell.length_c   1.000
_cell.angle_alpha   90.00
_cell.angle_beta   90.00
_cell.angle_gamma   90.00
#
_symmetry.space_group_name_H-M   'P 1'
#
loop_
_entity.id
_entity.type
_entity.pdbx_description
1 polymer ?
#
loop_
_entity_poly.entity_id
_entity_poly.type
_entity_poly.pdbx_seq_one_letter_code
_entity_poly.pdbx_strand_id
1 'polypeptide(L)'
;MFLQENSQNAPLVHATLETLLRFLNWIPLGYIFETKLISTLIYKFLNVPMFRNVSLKCLTEIAGVSVSQYEEQFVTLFTLTMMQLKQVMFY
;
A
#
# COMPACT_ATOMS: atom_id res chain seq x y z
N MET A 1 -3.25 -12.58 8.06
CA MET A 1 -3.75 -11.67 7.01
C MET A 1 -4.36 -12.48 5.86
N PHE A 2 -5.36 -13.32 6.15
CA PHE A 2 -5.96 -14.27 5.18
C PHE A 2 -7.31 -13.82 4.61
N LEU A 3 -7.90 -12.73 5.12
CA LEU A 3 -9.24 -12.27 4.71
C LEU A 3 -9.26 -11.41 3.44
N GLN A 4 -8.10 -11.01 2.91
CA GLN A 4 -8.01 -9.94 1.91
C GLN A 4 -8.01 -10.43 0.45
N GLU A 5 -8.01 -11.74 0.20
CA GLU A 5 -7.94 -12.24 -1.18
C GLU A 5 -9.32 -12.41 -1.86
N ASN A 6 -10.44 -12.38 -1.12
CA ASN A 6 -11.76 -12.76 -1.65
C ASN A 6 -12.93 -11.77 -1.43
N SER A 7 -12.77 -10.65 -0.74
CA SER A 7 -13.91 -9.76 -0.45
C SER A 7 -14.25 -8.83 -1.64
N GLN A 8 -15.44 -9.00 -2.22
CA GLN A 8 -16.01 -8.09 -3.23
C GLN A 8 -16.75 -6.87 -2.62
N ASN A 9 -16.78 -6.76 -1.29
CA ASN A 9 -17.49 -5.69 -0.59
C ASN A 9 -16.61 -4.43 -0.49
N ALA A 10 -16.80 -3.50 -1.42
CA ALA A 10 -16.00 -2.27 -1.52
C ALA A 10 -15.96 -1.43 -0.22
N PRO A 11 -17.08 -1.16 0.48
CA PRO A 11 -17.06 -0.50 1.79
C PRO A 11 -16.18 -1.21 2.83
N LEU A 12 -16.24 -2.54 2.90
CA LEU A 12 -15.43 -3.31 3.83
C LEU A 12 -13.94 -3.22 3.49
N VAL A 13 -13.58 -3.29 2.21
CA VAL A 13 -12.19 -3.12 1.75
C VAL A 13 -11.68 -1.73 2.10
N HIS A 14 -12.48 -0.69 1.87
CA HIS A 14 -12.11 0.68 2.24
C HIS A 14 -11.88 0.83 3.75
N ALA A 15 -12.80 0.32 4.59
CA ALA A 15 -12.64 0.35 6.04
C ALA A 15 -11.40 -0.44 6.51
N THR A 16 -11.06 -1.54 5.82
CA THR A 16 -9.85 -2.31 6.09
C THR A 16 -8.59 -1.51 5.76
N LEU A 17 -8.57 -0.77 4.65
CA LEU A 17 -7.44 0.10 4.28
C LEU A 17 -7.27 1.28 5.25
N GLU A 18 -8.36 1.90 5.71
CA GLU A 18 -8.31 2.94 6.76
C GLU A 18 -7.82 2.38 8.09
N THR A 19 -8.21 1.16 8.44
CA THR A 19 -7.70 0.49 9.66
C THR A 19 -6.22 0.18 9.54
N LEU A 20 -5.79 -0.36 8.39
CA LEU A 20 -4.39 -0.60 8.07
C LEU A 20 -3.56 0.69 8.19
N LEU A 21 -4.06 1.81 7.67
CA LEU A 21 -3.38 3.11 7.76
C LEU A 21 -3.04 3.49 9.20
N ARG A 22 -3.93 3.21 10.16
CA ARG A 22 -3.65 3.44 11.59
C ARG A 22 -2.64 2.46 12.17
N PHE A 23 -2.59 1.23 11.66
CA PHE A 23 -1.68 0.19 12.12
C PHE A 23 -0.25 0.34 11.61
N LEU A 24 -0.02 0.98 10.46
CA LEU A 24 1.32 1.12 9.87
C LEU A 24 2.35 1.75 10.83
N ASN A 25 1.91 2.62 11.72
CA ASN A 25 2.77 3.27 12.72
C ASN A 25 3.15 2.38 13.93
N TRP A 26 2.49 1.24 14.11
CA TRP A 26 2.62 0.41 15.32
C TRP A 26 3.04 -1.03 15.06
N ILE A 27 2.89 -1.52 13.82
CA ILE A 27 3.22 -2.91 13.48
C ILE A 27 4.73 -3.08 13.22
N PRO A 28 5.29 -4.28 13.47
CA PRO A 28 6.69 -4.56 13.14
C PRO A 28 6.98 -4.38 11.65
N LEU A 29 8.16 -3.83 11.35
CA LEU A 29 8.57 -3.51 9.97
C LEU A 29 8.62 -4.72 9.04
N GLY A 30 8.89 -5.92 9.57
CA GLY A 30 8.81 -7.17 8.79
C GLY A 30 7.44 -7.41 8.16
N TYR A 31 6.34 -7.01 8.83
CA TYR A 31 5.00 -7.11 8.22
C TYR A 31 4.81 -6.16 7.04
N ILE A 32 5.57 -5.07 7.00
CA ILE A 32 5.50 -4.06 5.94
C ILE A 32 6.40 -4.46 4.76
N PHE A 33 7.67 -4.77 5.04
CA PHE A 33 8.73 -4.91 4.05
C PHE A 33 9.05 -6.35 3.64
N GLU A 34 8.68 -7.35 4.45
CA GLU A 34 8.97 -8.77 4.18
C GLU A 34 7.72 -9.54 3.76
N THR A 35 6.61 -8.83 3.50
CA THR A 35 5.36 -9.40 3.01
C THR A 35 4.95 -8.80 1.67
N LYS A 36 3.82 -9.26 1.12
CA LYS A 36 3.23 -8.71 -0.11
C LYS A 36 2.41 -7.42 0.13
N LEU A 37 2.55 -6.75 1.27
CA LEU A 37 1.75 -5.58 1.61
C LEU A 37 1.91 -4.45 0.59
N ILE A 38 3.15 -4.04 0.33
CA ILE A 38 3.48 -2.94 -0.60
C ILE A 38 2.95 -3.24 -2.01
N SER A 39 3.26 -4.42 -2.54
CA SER A 39 2.79 -4.82 -3.87
C SER A 39 1.27 -4.91 -3.95
N THR A 40 0.60 -5.35 -2.89
CA THR A 40 -0.87 -5.38 -2.83
C THR A 40 -1.47 -3.98 -2.87
N LEU A 41 -0.93 -3.02 -2.09
CA LEU A 41 -1.36 -1.63 -2.10
C LEU A 41 -1.22 -1.00 -3.49
N ILE A 42 -0.10 -1.25 -4.16
CA ILE A 42 0.20 -0.71 -5.48
C ILE A 42 -0.67 -1.35 -6.57
N TYR A 43 -0.70 -2.67 -6.69
CA TYR A 43 -1.33 -3.31 -7.85
C TYR A 43 -2.83 -3.55 -7.69
N LYS A 44 -3.33 -3.81 -6.47
CA LYS A 44 -4.76 -4.11 -6.26
C LYS A 44 -5.60 -2.88 -5.96
N PHE A 45 -5.03 -1.84 -5.35
CA PHE A 45 -5.84 -0.75 -4.79
C PHE A 45 -5.53 0.63 -5.39
N LEU A 46 -4.26 0.94 -5.69
CA LEU A 46 -3.87 2.27 -6.18
C LEU A 46 -4.58 2.69 -7.47
N ASN A 47 -4.78 1.76 -8.41
CA ASN A 47 -5.45 2.07 -9.68
C ASN A 47 -6.97 2.18 -9.57
N VAL A 48 -7.57 1.68 -8.49
CA VAL A 48 -9.02 1.71 -8.29
C VAL A 48 -9.41 3.08 -7.69
N PRO A 49 -10.21 3.91 -8.39
CA PRO A 49 -10.48 5.29 -7.95
C PRO A 49 -10.98 5.43 -6.51
N MET A 50 -11.84 4.52 -6.05
CA MET A 50 -12.38 4.53 -4.69
C MET A 50 -11.38 4.17 -3.58
N PHE A 51 -10.26 3.52 -3.91
CA PHE A 51 -9.23 3.11 -2.94
C PHE A 51 -7.93 3.91 -3.08
N ARG A 52 -7.70 4.54 -4.24
CA ARG A 52 -6.48 5.28 -4.58
C ARG A 52 -5.96 6.18 -3.46
N ASN A 53 -6.81 7.05 -2.91
CA ASN A 53 -6.38 8.03 -1.92
C ASN A 53 -5.92 7.37 -0.62
N VAL A 54 -6.65 6.37 -0.11
CA VAL A 54 -6.25 5.67 1.12
C VAL A 54 -5.02 4.80 0.87
N SER A 55 -4.90 4.18 -0.31
CA SER A 55 -3.68 3.45 -0.70
C SER A 55 -2.46 4.35 -0.79
N LEU A 56 -2.58 5.54 -1.38
CA LEU A 56 -1.49 6.53 -1.42
C LEU A 56 -1.08 6.96 -0.01
N LYS A 57 -2.03 7.25 0.88
CA LYS A 57 -1.72 7.56 2.28
C LYS A 57 -0.92 6.43 2.94
N CYS A 58 -1.34 5.17 2.76
CA CYS A 58 -0.59 4.03 3.28
C CYS A 58 0.84 3.96 2.71
N LEU A 59 1.00 4.16 1.41
CA LEU A 59 2.33 4.16 0.76
C LEU A 59 3.19 5.33 1.26
N THR A 60 2.60 6.50 1.54
CA THR A 60 3.29 7.65 2.14
C THR A 60 3.76 7.38 3.56
N GLU A 61 2.92 6.79 4.41
CA GLU A 61 3.32 6.40 5.77
C GLU A 61 4.49 5.39 5.74
N ILE A 62 4.44 4.41 4.83
CA ILE A 62 5.53 3.45 4.63
C ILE A 62 6.80 4.16 4.17
N ALA A 63 6.71 5.10 3.21
CA ALA A 63 7.84 5.87 2.71
C ALA A 63 8.46 6.81 3.75
N GLY A 64 7.70 7.20 4.78
CA GLY A 64 8.19 8.03 5.89
C GLY A 64 9.04 7.28 6.92
N VAL A 65 9.10 5.95 6.86
CA VAL A 65 9.90 5.14 7.79
C VAL A 65 11.39 5.32 7.51
N SER A 66 12.13 5.86 8.48
CA SER A 66 13.58 6.09 8.35
C SER A 66 14.40 4.89 8.86
N VAL A 67 14.67 3.92 7.99
CA VAL A 67 15.50 2.74 8.29
C VAL A 67 16.40 2.36 7.11
N SER A 68 17.63 1.93 7.40
CA SER A 68 18.60 1.53 6.37
C SER A 68 18.47 0.07 5.91
N GLN A 69 17.76 -0.77 6.66
CA GLN A 69 17.69 -2.21 6.43
C GLN A 69 16.86 -2.61 5.20
N TYR A 70 16.03 -1.70 4.68
CA TYR A 70 15.05 -1.99 3.63
C TYR A 70 15.19 -1.06 2.41
N GLU A 71 16.42 -0.62 2.11
CA GLU A 71 16.70 0.32 1.02
C GLU A 71 16.19 -0.17 -0.34
N GLU A 72 16.37 -1.45 -0.67
CA GLU A 72 15.86 -2.04 -1.92
C GLU A 72 14.32 -2.01 -1.99
N GLN A 73 13.64 -2.21 -0.87
CA GLN A 73 12.19 -2.16 -0.78
C GLN A 73 11.69 -0.72 -0.97
N PHE A 74 12.41 0.29 -0.49
CA PHE A 74 12.08 1.70 -0.77
C PHE A 74 12.25 2.05 -2.25
N VAL A 75 13.32 1.59 -2.89
CA VAL A 75 13.52 1.76 -4.34
C VAL A 75 12.38 1.10 -5.10
N THR A 76 11.98 -0.11 -4.70
CA THR A 76 10.85 -0.84 -5.30
C THR A 76 9.53 -0.10 -5.08
N LEU A 77 9.23 0.33 -3.85
CA LEU A 77 8.07 1.13 -3.48
C LEU A 77 7.93 2.34 -4.39
N PHE A 78 9.00 3.14 -4.52
CA PHE A 78 9.02 4.34 -5.35
C PHE A 78 8.80 4.02 -6.83
N THR A 79 9.59 3.09 -7.37
CA THR A 79 9.57 2.72 -8.79
C THR A 79 8.19 2.22 -9.21
N LEU A 80 7.61 1.29 -8.44
CA LEU A 80 6.31 0.70 -8.75
C LEU A 80 5.17 1.72 -8.60
N THR A 81 5.22 2.56 -7.56
CA THR A 81 4.20 3.61 -7.35
C THR A 81 4.20 4.62 -8.49
N MET A 82 5.37 5.10 -8.91
CA MET A 82 5.48 6.04 -10.03
C MET A 82 5.01 5.44 -11.36
N MET A 83 5.29 4.16 -11.61
CA MET A 83 4.78 3.46 -12.79
C MET A 83 3.24 3.38 -12.80
N GLN A 84 2.62 3.06 -11.67
CA GLN A 84 1.14 3.05 -11.58
C GLN A 84 0.54 4.45 -11.71
N LEU A 85 1.14 5.46 -11.07
CA LEU A 85 0.68 6.85 -11.18
C LEU A 85 0.74 7.36 -12.62
N LYS A 86 1.78 7.00 -13.38
CA LYS A 86 1.86 7.29 -14.82
C LYS A 86 0.64 6.71 -15.55
N GLN A 87 0.30 5.44 -15.31
CA GLN A 87 -0.85 4.80 -15.97
C GLN A 87 -2.18 5.50 -15.64
N VAL A 88 -2.33 6.01 -14.41
CA VAL A 88 -3.53 6.72 -13.97
C VAL A 88 -3.64 8.13 -14.58
N MET A 89 -2.52 8.84 -14.77
CA MET A 89 -2.53 10.22 -15.29
C MET A 89 -2.65 10.32 -16.82
N PHE A 90 -2.26 9.28 -17.56
CA PHE A 90 -2.30 9.26 -19.03
C PHE A 90 -3.49 8.47 -19.59
N TYR A 91 -4.58 8.35 -18.82
CA TYR A 91 -5.85 7.73 -19.21
C TYR A 91 -7.03 8.70 -19.09
#